data_AF-A0A2M9L8Y4-F1
#
_entry.id   AF-A0A2M9L8Y4-F1
#
_cell.length_a   1.000
_cell.length_b   1.000
_cell.length_c   1.000
_cell.angle_alpha   90.00
_cell.angle_beta   90.00
_cell.angle_gamma   90.00
#
_symmetry.space_group_name_H-M   'P 1'
#
loop_
_entity.id
_entity.type
_entity.pdbx_description
1 polymer ?
#
loop_
_entity_poly.entity_id
_entity_poly.type
_entity_poly.pdbx_seq_one_letter_code
_entity_poly.pdbx_strand_id
1 'polypeptide(L)'
;MGHDVHITRHENWWIEEAQDINAADWEAVVADDPSVVMAPMWWTGDRIASRNPSDAVIATMCQVAKVLYAQVQGDDGEYYDA
;
A
#
# COMPACT_ATOMS: atom_id res chain seq x y z
N MET A 1 -6.55 4.20 19.81
CA MET A 1 -5.99 4.91 18.65
C MET A 1 -5.61 3.85 17.65
N GLY A 2 -6.06 3.97 16.40
CA GLY A 2 -5.75 2.99 15.37
C GLY A 2 -4.61 3.51 14.52
N HIS A 3 -3.76 2.60 14.04
CA HIS A 3 -2.59 2.84 13.21
C HIS A 3 -2.93 2.56 11.75
N ASP A 4 -2.79 3.55 10.87
CA ASP A 4 -3.01 3.33 9.44
C ASP A 4 -1.68 3.26 8.69
N VAL A 5 -1.60 2.35 7.73
CA VAL A 5 -0.42 2.19 6.84
C VAL A 5 -0.87 2.36 5.40
N HIS A 6 -0.04 3.02 4.61
CA HIS A 6 -0.32 3.41 3.24
C HIS A 6 0.78 2.90 2.29
N ILE A 7 0.38 2.49 1.10
CA ILE A 7 1.27 2.26 -0.04
C ILE A 7 1.16 3.49 -0.95
N THR A 8 2.26 4.21 -1.14
CA THR A 8 2.29 5.46 -1.91
C THR A 8 3.54 5.53 -2.80
N ARG A 9 3.43 6.17 -3.96
CA ARG A 9 4.58 6.51 -4.82
C ARG A 9 5.18 7.88 -4.48
N HIS A 10 4.51 8.65 -3.64
CA HIS A 10 4.99 9.94 -3.17
C HIS A 10 5.98 9.78 -2.03
N GLU A 11 6.80 10.81 -1.81
CA GLU A 11 7.71 10.87 -0.66
C GLU A 11 6.96 10.70 0.68
N ASN A 12 5.76 11.28 0.79
CA ASN A 12 4.90 11.08 1.95
C ASN A 12 3.46 10.76 1.53
N TRP A 13 2.76 9.95 2.32
CA TRP A 13 1.40 9.47 2.02
C TRP A 13 0.35 10.58 1.97
N TRP A 14 0.59 11.72 2.62
CA TRP A 14 -0.31 12.87 2.65
C TRP A 14 -0.12 13.85 1.47
N ILE A 15 0.75 13.53 0.51
CA ILE A 15 0.91 14.30 -0.72
C ILE A 15 -0.16 13.83 -1.73
N GLU A 16 -0.97 14.77 -2.21
CA GLU A 16 -1.97 14.52 -3.26
C GLU A 16 -1.43 15.09 -4.59
N GLU A 17 -0.78 14.26 -5.41
CA GLU A 17 -0.31 14.62 -6.76
C GLU A 17 -0.65 13.51 -7.77
N ALA A 18 -0.78 13.84 -9.05
CA ALA A 18 -1.34 12.97 -10.10
C ALA A 18 -0.52 11.72 -10.52
N GLN A 19 0.37 11.18 -9.68
CA GLN A 19 1.11 9.92 -9.93
C GLN A 19 0.57 8.79 -9.04
N ASP A 20 -0.67 8.42 -9.33
CA ASP A 20 -1.48 7.56 -8.47
C ASP A 20 -1.33 6.06 -8.80
N ILE A 21 -1.54 5.21 -7.78
CA ILE A 21 -1.82 3.79 -7.96
C ILE A 21 -3.22 3.68 -8.56
N ASN A 22 -3.31 3.17 -9.79
CA ASN A 22 -4.57 3.05 -10.52
C ASN A 22 -5.09 1.60 -10.57
N ALA A 23 -6.22 1.38 -11.26
CA ALA A 23 -6.82 0.05 -11.37
C ALA A 23 -5.92 -0.97 -12.09
N ALA A 24 -5.15 -0.55 -13.12
CA ALA A 24 -4.23 -1.44 -13.83
C ALA A 24 -3.03 -1.81 -12.95
N ASP A 25 -2.58 -0.91 -12.09
CA ASP A 25 -1.59 -1.22 -11.06
C ASP A 25 -2.12 -2.32 -10.13
N TRP A 26 -3.36 -2.19 -9.64
CA TRP A 26 -3.98 -3.22 -8.80
C TRP A 26 -4.15 -4.57 -9.52
N GLU A 27 -4.53 -4.57 -10.80
CA GLU A 27 -4.61 -5.79 -11.60
C GLU A 27 -3.24 -6.49 -11.73
N ALA A 28 -2.16 -5.73 -11.90
CA ALA A 28 -0.81 -6.28 -11.95
C ALA A 28 -0.41 -6.93 -10.62
N VAL A 29 -0.78 -6.33 -9.50
CA VAL A 29 -0.54 -6.88 -8.15
C VAL A 29 -1.30 -8.19 -7.95
N VAL A 30 -2.60 -8.24 -8.30
CA VAL A 30 -3.41 -9.47 -8.18
C VAL A 30 -2.92 -10.55 -9.14
N ALA A 31 -2.38 -10.19 -10.30
CA ALA A 31 -1.79 -11.14 -11.23
C ALA A 31 -0.48 -11.75 -10.71
N ASP A 32 0.33 -10.97 -9.98
CA ASP A 32 1.57 -11.44 -9.32
C ASP A 32 1.26 -12.29 -8.08
N ASP A 33 0.36 -11.82 -7.21
CA ASP A 33 -0.09 -12.53 -6.02
C ASP A 33 -1.63 -12.45 -5.84
N PRO A 34 -2.37 -13.48 -6.24
CA PRO A 34 -3.82 -13.52 -6.05
C PRO A 34 -4.26 -13.53 -4.59
N SER A 35 -3.39 -13.89 -3.63
CA SER A 35 -3.73 -13.93 -2.21
C SER A 35 -3.90 -12.53 -1.61
N VAL A 36 -3.37 -11.50 -2.28
CA VAL A 36 -3.45 -10.09 -1.88
C VAL A 36 -4.90 -9.62 -1.69
N VAL A 37 -5.85 -10.19 -2.44
CA VAL A 37 -7.28 -9.84 -2.38
C VAL A 37 -7.94 -10.25 -1.06
N MET A 38 -7.30 -11.15 -0.30
CA MET A 38 -7.77 -11.63 0.99
C MET A 38 -7.23 -10.80 2.17
N ALA A 39 -6.24 -9.94 1.93
CA ALA A 39 -5.69 -9.07 2.95
C ALA A 39 -6.66 -7.93 3.29
N PRO A 40 -6.68 -7.43 4.54
CA PRO A 40 -7.54 -6.33 4.97
C PRO A 40 -6.98 -4.98 4.47
N MET A 41 -6.90 -4.81 3.15
CA MET A 41 -6.44 -3.61 2.46
C MET A 41 -7.57 -3.05 1.59
N TRP A 42 -7.58 -1.74 1.37
CA TRP A 42 -8.52 -1.09 0.45
C TRP A 42 -7.83 0.01 -0.35
N TRP A 43 -8.41 0.34 -1.50
CA TRP A 43 -7.96 1.45 -2.35
C TRP A 43 -8.69 2.73 -1.96
N THR A 44 -7.97 3.85 -1.82
CA THR A 44 -8.54 5.18 -1.51
C THR A 44 -8.39 6.18 -2.65
N GLY A 45 -8.55 5.74 -3.89
CA GLY A 45 -8.48 6.59 -5.09
C GLY A 45 -7.10 6.64 -5.72
N ASP A 46 -6.07 6.96 -4.93
CA ASP A 46 -4.68 7.10 -5.38
C ASP A 46 -3.68 6.14 -4.71
N ARG A 47 -4.07 5.53 -3.59
CA ARG A 47 -3.20 4.75 -2.71
C ARG A 47 -3.90 3.55 -2.11
N ILE A 48 -3.13 2.53 -1.71
CA ILE A 48 -3.65 1.37 -0.98
C ILE A 48 -3.41 1.58 0.51
N ALA A 49 -4.39 1.30 1.36
CA ALA A 49 -4.28 1.50 2.81
C ALA A 49 -4.75 0.28 3.60
N SER A 50 -4.26 0.14 4.83
CA SER A 50 -4.72 -0.83 5.82
C SER A 50 -4.81 -0.19 7.20
N ARG A 51 -5.80 -0.62 8.01
CA ARG A 51 -6.08 -0.08 9.35
C ARG A 51 -5.79 -1.13 10.39
N ASN A 52 -4.91 -0.79 11.31
CA ASN A 52 -4.32 -1.69 12.31
C ASN A 52 -3.78 -2.97 11.67
N PRO A 53 -2.90 -2.89 10.65
CA PRO A 53 -2.36 -4.09 10.01
C PRO A 53 -1.52 -4.91 11.00
N SER A 54 -1.59 -6.24 10.88
CA SER A 54 -0.61 -7.11 11.52
C SER A 54 0.69 -7.15 10.72
N ASP A 55 1.77 -7.66 11.30
CA ASP A 55 3.06 -7.82 10.61
C ASP A 55 2.93 -8.60 9.28
N ALA A 56 2.02 -9.58 9.22
CA ALA A 56 1.74 -10.32 8.00
C ALA A 56 1.11 -9.44 6.91
N VAL A 57 0.20 -8.55 7.30
CA VAL A 57 -0.41 -7.59 6.36
C VAL A 57 0.62 -6.57 5.91
N ILE A 58 1.47 -6.07 6.80
CA ILE A 58 2.58 -5.16 6.44
C ILE A 58 3.54 -5.85 5.46
N ALA A 59 3.90 -7.11 5.69
CA ALA A 59 4.74 -7.86 4.76
C ALA A 59 4.10 -7.99 3.36
N THR A 60 2.80 -8.26 3.30
CA THR A 60 2.05 -8.24 2.04
C THR A 60 2.06 -6.84 1.40
N MET A 61 1.87 -5.78 2.18
CA MET A 61 1.96 -4.40 1.68
C MET A 61 3.33 -4.10 1.07
N CYS A 62 4.42 -4.59 1.68
CA CYS A 62 5.78 -4.47 1.12
C CYS A 62 5.95 -5.23 -0.20
N GLN A 63 5.33 -6.41 -0.35
CA GLN A 63 5.34 -7.15 -1.62
C GLN A 63 4.58 -6.39 -2.71
N VAL A 64 3.40 -5.87 -2.39
CA VAL A 64 2.62 -5.01 -3.30
C VAL A 64 3.45 -3.79 -3.72
N ALA A 65 4.09 -3.11 -2.76
CA ALA A 65 4.88 -1.93 -3.03
C ALA A 65 6.04 -2.20 -4.02
N LYS A 66 6.69 -3.38 -3.95
CA LYS A 66 7.71 -3.79 -4.93
C LYS A 66 7.17 -3.87 -6.34
N VAL A 67 6.04 -4.53 -6.53
CA VAL A 67 5.40 -4.70 -7.84
C VAL A 67 5.03 -3.33 -8.43
N LEU A 68 4.62 -2.40 -7.57
CA LEU A 68 4.17 -1.07 -7.97
C LEU A 68 5.27 -0.01 -8.06
N TYR A 69 6.52 -0.36 -7.70
CA TYR A 69 7.62 0.59 -7.49
C TYR A 69 7.22 1.74 -6.55
N ALA A 70 6.57 1.38 -5.45
CA ALA A 70 6.03 2.28 -4.44
C ALA A 70 6.73 2.05 -3.08
N GLN A 71 6.32 2.83 -2.08
CA GLN A 71 6.81 2.78 -0.70
C GLN A 71 5.66 2.43 0.26
N VAL A 72 5.99 1.90 1.43
CA VAL A 72 5.04 1.64 2.52
C VAL A 72 5.36 2.57 3.68
N GLN A 73 4.38 3.39 4.09
CA GLN A 73 4.54 4.39 5.14
C GLN A 73 3.38 4.34 6.14
N GLY A 74 3.67 4.41 7.44
CA GLY A 74 2.67 4.57 8.49
C GLY A 74 2.23 6.03 8.67
N ASP A 75 1.14 6.23 9.41
CA ASP A 75 0.59 7.56 9.70
C ASP A 75 1.51 8.42 10.59
N ASP A 76 2.33 7.80 11.43
CA ASP A 76 3.40 8.42 12.23
C ASP A 76 4.68 8.73 11.41
N GLY A 77 4.69 8.39 10.11
CA GLY A 77 5.77 8.69 9.17
C GLY A 77 6.90 7.66 9.13
N GLU A 78 6.74 6.51 9.80
CA GLU A 78 7.65 5.38 9.68
C GLU A 78 7.57 4.75 8.29
N TYR A 79 8.70 4.21 7.83
CA TYR A 79 8.78 3.49 6.57
C TYR A 79 9.01 2.01 6.83
N TYR A 80 8.35 1.18 6.06
CA TYR A 80 8.56 -0.26 6.05
C TYR A 80 9.27 -0.64 4.76
N ASP A 81 10.41 -1.32 4.89
CA ASP A 81 11.23 -1.67 3.74
C ASP A 81 10.43 -2.57 2.78
N ALA A 82 10.29 -2.09 1.54
CA ALA A 82 9.87 -2.89 0.40
C ALA A 82 11.11 -3.56 -0.19
#